data_AF-A0A0D9NKM1-F1
#
_entry.id   AF-A0A0D9NKM1-F1
#
_cell.length_a   1.000
_cell.length_b   1.000
_cell.length_c   1.000
_cell.angle_alpha   90.00
_cell.angle_beta   90.00
_cell.angle_gamma   90.00
#
_symmetry.space_group_name_H-M   'P 1'
#
loop_
_entity.id
_entity.type
_entity.pdbx_description
1 polymer ?
#
loop_
_entity_poly.entity_id
_entity_poly.type
_entity_poly.pdbx_seq_one_letter_code
_entity_poly.pdbx_strand_id
1 'polypeptide(L)'
;MTLIENIRQVRGDVRSMIGICEGASSGAVEEGFKLEVLRLAKSVSAQAENIVEGTAILEDQLQFSEMAQAGMRRELGKLQETFNIRLQDHVKAETKEIKLRLAEHMEKQFNSRFVALVQEVRQADAEASPCQTEREKRLDEKEQRLCEMEKRLTERQEQLTLRETSLRETRIEVNSRMRELAAARGHSSEHVEEMLDGRFLTMQTTLKEISGIGVSIQRQVNITSEVVEQISSDLSKLGGPTPPSTTEAGKPRWLYKYQSLRFWDSTIDGLLNSLGLLNVVGVENMEPKELRQLLLDTLEPTSLQHAILLVVDGPAEVWFCFPGIRHGEEFEAENGQCPYHKNCILVKRVEFHDETGTLKIGLKFRKVHPVV
;
A
#
# COMPACT_ATOMS: atom_id res chain seq x y z
N MET A 1 -124.02 -38.32 -27.45
CA MET A 1 -123.83 -37.63 -28.74
C MET A 1 -122.90 -36.46 -28.47
N THR A 2 -121.78 -36.31 -29.18
CA THR A 2 -120.81 -35.22 -28.90
C THR A 2 -121.35 -33.90 -29.46
N LEU A 3 -120.90 -32.74 -28.94
CA LEU A 3 -121.28 -31.42 -29.47
C LEU A 3 -121.07 -31.33 -30.98
N ILE A 4 -119.95 -31.89 -31.46
CA ILE A 4 -119.61 -32.01 -32.88
C ILE A 4 -120.66 -32.82 -33.64
N GLU A 5 -121.18 -33.89 -33.04
CA GLU A 5 -122.21 -34.73 -33.65
C GLU A 5 -123.57 -34.01 -33.72
N ASN A 6 -123.94 -33.25 -32.69
CA ASN A 6 -125.15 -32.41 -32.71
C ASN A 6 -125.06 -31.33 -33.80
N ILE A 7 -123.90 -30.67 -33.95
CA ILE A 7 -123.67 -29.67 -35.00
C ILE A 7 -123.78 -30.30 -36.40
N ARG A 8 -123.21 -31.50 -36.59
CA ARG A 8 -123.32 -32.24 -37.85
C ARG A 8 -124.77 -32.62 -38.17
N GLN A 9 -125.53 -33.04 -37.17
CA GLN A 9 -126.92 -33.42 -37.34
C GLN A 9 -127.81 -32.21 -37.65
N VAL A 10 -127.66 -31.08 -36.96
CA VAL A 10 -128.36 -29.82 -37.30
C VAL A 10 -128.06 -29.43 -38.74
N ARG A 11 -126.78 -29.50 -39.15
CA ARG A 11 -126.37 -29.19 -40.52
C ARG A 11 -127.02 -30.14 -41.55
N GLY A 12 -127.19 -31.42 -41.21
CA GLY A 12 -127.87 -32.42 -42.04
C GLY A 12 -129.38 -32.19 -42.12
N ASP A 13 -130.03 -31.92 -41.01
CA ASP A 13 -131.47 -31.67 -40.90
C ASP A 13 -131.85 -30.37 -41.63
N VAL A 14 -131.09 -29.28 -41.43
CA VAL A 14 -131.28 -28.00 -42.17
C VAL A 14 -131.07 -28.17 -43.67
N ARG A 15 -130.05 -28.93 -44.09
CA ARG A 15 -129.82 -29.22 -45.52
C ARG A 15 -130.97 -30.02 -46.13
N SER A 16 -131.54 -30.95 -45.36
CA SER A 16 -132.70 -31.74 -45.78
C SER A 16 -133.95 -30.86 -45.90
N MET A 17 -134.17 -29.94 -44.95
CA MET A 17 -135.25 -28.94 -45.03
C MET A 17 -135.12 -28.04 -46.27
N ILE A 18 -133.90 -27.56 -46.59
CA ILE A 18 -133.64 -26.76 -47.79
C ILE A 18 -134.00 -27.55 -49.05
N GLY A 19 -133.53 -28.79 -49.18
CA GLY A 19 -133.84 -29.64 -50.34
C GLY A 19 -135.34 -29.96 -50.48
N ILE A 20 -136.05 -30.14 -49.36
CA ILE A 20 -137.51 -30.31 -49.33
C ILE A 20 -138.22 -29.04 -49.84
N CYS A 21 -137.82 -27.85 -49.36
CA CYS A 21 -138.36 -26.56 -49.80
C CYS A 21 -138.06 -26.23 -51.27
N GLU A 22 -136.88 -26.57 -51.77
CA GLU A 22 -136.47 -26.35 -53.17
C GLU A 22 -137.20 -27.30 -54.15
N GLY A 23 -137.58 -28.50 -53.70
CA GLY A 23 -138.29 -29.50 -54.51
C GLY A 23 -139.81 -29.34 -54.58
N ALA A 24 -140.41 -28.43 -53.81
CA ALA A 24 -141.85 -28.25 -53.74
C ALA A 24 -142.39 -27.37 -54.89
N SER A 25 -142.83 -27.99 -55.99
CA SER A 25 -143.57 -27.34 -57.08
C SER A 25 -145.08 -27.29 -56.78
N SER A 26 -145.71 -26.17 -57.15
CA SER A 26 -147.08 -25.77 -56.81
C SER A 26 -148.18 -26.80 -57.08
N GLY A 27 -149.12 -26.92 -56.12
CA GLY A 27 -150.47 -27.45 -56.31
C GLY A 27 -150.64 -28.91 -55.87
N ALA A 28 -151.28 -29.12 -54.72
CA ALA A 28 -151.56 -30.41 -54.07
C ALA A 28 -150.37 -31.11 -53.39
N VAL A 29 -149.53 -30.34 -52.68
CA VAL A 29 -148.59 -30.91 -51.70
C VAL A 29 -149.28 -30.96 -50.34
N GLU A 30 -149.77 -32.16 -50.06
CA GLU A 30 -150.53 -32.62 -48.90
C GLU A 30 -149.78 -32.45 -47.57
N GLU A 31 -150.55 -32.41 -46.49
CA GLU A 31 -150.19 -32.41 -45.06
C GLU A 31 -148.82 -33.05 -44.71
N GLY A 32 -148.42 -34.14 -45.39
CA GLY A 32 -147.16 -34.85 -45.20
C GLY A 32 -145.90 -34.00 -45.38
N PHE A 33 -145.88 -33.05 -46.32
CA PHE A 33 -144.74 -32.14 -46.52
C PHE A 33 -144.57 -31.18 -45.35
N LYS A 34 -145.68 -30.58 -44.90
CA LYS A 34 -145.69 -29.70 -43.74
C LYS A 34 -145.25 -30.46 -42.51
N LEU A 35 -145.72 -31.69 -42.32
CA LEU A 35 -145.35 -32.56 -41.20
C LEU A 35 -143.85 -32.88 -41.19
N GLU A 36 -143.24 -33.17 -42.34
CA GLU A 36 -141.80 -33.50 -42.43
C GLU A 36 -140.91 -32.28 -42.19
N VAL A 37 -141.26 -31.12 -42.75
CA VAL A 37 -140.57 -29.86 -42.44
C VAL A 37 -140.71 -29.49 -40.96
N LEU A 38 -141.90 -29.67 -40.37
CA LEU A 38 -142.12 -29.45 -38.93
C LEU A 38 -141.32 -30.44 -38.06
N ARG A 39 -141.21 -31.70 -38.50
CA ARG A 39 -140.41 -32.74 -37.82
C ARG A 39 -138.93 -32.38 -37.81
N LEU A 40 -138.39 -31.99 -38.97
CA LEU A 40 -137.00 -31.55 -39.09
C LEU A 40 -136.76 -30.23 -38.34
N ALA A 41 -137.68 -29.26 -38.38
CA ALA A 41 -137.58 -28.03 -37.61
C ALA A 41 -137.55 -28.29 -36.10
N LYS A 42 -138.38 -29.21 -35.60
CA LYS A 42 -138.34 -29.66 -34.20
C LYS A 42 -137.02 -30.36 -33.85
N SER A 43 -136.50 -31.19 -34.76
CA SER A 43 -135.20 -31.86 -34.61
C SER A 43 -134.05 -30.85 -34.52
N VAL A 44 -134.03 -29.88 -35.43
CA VAL A 44 -133.06 -28.76 -35.46
C VAL A 44 -133.15 -27.94 -34.19
N SER A 45 -134.36 -27.59 -33.74
CA SER A 45 -134.56 -26.83 -32.50
C SER A 45 -134.02 -27.58 -31.27
N ALA A 46 -134.38 -28.87 -31.12
CA ALA A 46 -133.93 -29.69 -30.00
C ALA A 46 -132.40 -29.89 -30.02
N GLN A 47 -131.80 -30.07 -31.20
CA GLN A 47 -130.35 -30.19 -31.33
C GLN A 47 -129.62 -28.86 -31.13
N ALA A 48 -130.22 -27.73 -31.53
CA ALA A 48 -129.69 -26.40 -31.24
C ALA A 48 -129.67 -26.12 -29.74
N GLU A 49 -130.72 -26.50 -29.00
CA GLU A 49 -130.75 -26.44 -27.53
C GLU A 49 -129.64 -27.31 -26.92
N ASN A 50 -129.47 -28.56 -27.39
CA ASN A 50 -128.37 -29.43 -26.95
C ASN A 50 -126.98 -28.86 -27.27
N ILE A 51 -126.84 -28.09 -28.35
CA ILE A 51 -125.59 -27.41 -28.70
C ILE A 51 -125.33 -26.27 -27.73
N VAL A 52 -126.33 -25.43 -27.45
CA VAL A 52 -126.23 -24.32 -26.50
C VAL A 52 -125.84 -24.82 -25.11
N GLU A 53 -126.50 -25.87 -24.63
CA GLU A 53 -126.18 -26.50 -23.34
C GLU A 53 -124.76 -27.10 -23.33
N GLY A 54 -124.38 -27.80 -24.40
CA GLY A 54 -123.04 -28.36 -24.55
C GLY A 54 -121.94 -27.29 -24.63
N THR A 55 -122.21 -26.14 -25.24
CA THR A 55 -121.26 -25.01 -25.26
C THR A 55 -121.11 -24.36 -23.90
N ALA A 56 -122.19 -24.21 -23.13
CA ALA A 56 -122.12 -23.66 -21.77
C ALA A 56 -121.26 -24.53 -20.86
N ILE A 57 -121.40 -25.86 -20.93
CA ILE A 57 -120.57 -26.80 -20.16
C ILE A 57 -119.08 -26.68 -20.52
N LEU A 58 -118.75 -26.56 -21.81
CA LEU A 58 -117.35 -26.39 -22.24
C LEU A 58 -116.76 -25.04 -21.82
N GLU A 59 -117.58 -23.99 -21.80
CA GLU A 59 -117.18 -22.67 -21.31
C GLU A 59 -116.87 -22.71 -19.81
N ASP A 60 -117.72 -23.34 -19.00
CA ASP A 60 -117.47 -23.56 -17.57
C ASP A 60 -116.19 -24.38 -17.33
N GLN A 61 -115.97 -25.43 -18.13
CA GLN A 61 -114.74 -26.24 -18.05
C GLN A 61 -113.49 -25.45 -18.44
N LEU A 62 -113.58 -24.61 -19.47
CA LEU A 62 -112.48 -23.74 -19.88
C LEU A 62 -112.14 -22.74 -18.78
N GLN A 63 -113.13 -22.05 -18.23
CA GLN A 63 -112.94 -21.12 -17.12
C GLN A 63 -112.33 -21.81 -15.90
N PHE A 64 -112.81 -23.01 -15.54
CA PHE A 64 -112.24 -23.80 -14.45
C PHE A 64 -110.77 -24.16 -14.70
N SER A 65 -110.43 -24.58 -15.92
CA SER A 65 -109.06 -24.87 -16.32
C SER A 65 -108.15 -23.65 -16.27
N GLU A 66 -108.62 -22.49 -16.74
CA GLU A 66 -107.87 -21.23 -16.69
C GLU A 66 -107.62 -20.77 -15.25
N MET A 67 -108.62 -20.87 -14.38
CA MET A 67 -108.48 -20.59 -12.96
C MET A 67 -107.47 -21.54 -12.30
N ALA A 68 -107.53 -22.84 -12.62
CA ALA A 68 -106.55 -23.82 -12.13
C ALA A 68 -105.13 -23.50 -12.61
N GLN A 69 -104.96 -23.14 -13.89
CA GLN A 69 -103.66 -22.75 -14.44
C GLN A 69 -103.11 -21.48 -13.79
N ALA A 70 -103.96 -20.47 -13.56
CA ALA A 70 -103.60 -19.25 -12.83
C ALA A 70 -103.23 -19.55 -11.37
N GLY A 71 -103.89 -20.53 -10.74
CA GLY A 71 -103.51 -21.07 -9.44
C GLY A 71 -102.11 -21.69 -9.45
N MET A 72 -101.85 -22.61 -10.37
CA MET A 72 -100.54 -23.26 -10.51
C MET A 72 -99.41 -22.26 -10.78
N ARG A 73 -99.63 -21.25 -11.62
CA ARG A 73 -98.64 -20.18 -11.88
C ARG A 73 -98.32 -19.38 -10.61
N ARG A 74 -99.32 -19.08 -9.78
CA ARG A 74 -99.11 -18.40 -8.50
C ARG A 74 -98.32 -19.26 -7.52
N GLU A 75 -98.63 -20.55 -7.40
CA GLU A 75 -97.89 -21.46 -6.52
C GLU A 75 -96.45 -21.66 -7.00
N LEU A 76 -96.21 -21.74 -8.32
CA LEU A 76 -94.86 -21.78 -8.88
C LEU A 76 -94.08 -20.50 -8.53
N GLY A 77 -94.71 -19.33 -8.64
CA GLY A 77 -94.09 -18.07 -8.23
C GLY A 77 -93.71 -18.04 -6.75
N LYS A 78 -94.58 -18.52 -5.86
CA LYS A 78 -94.27 -18.64 -4.42
C LYS A 78 -93.12 -19.61 -4.15
N LEU A 79 -93.10 -20.75 -4.85
CA LEU A 79 -92.04 -21.74 -4.70
C LEU A 79 -90.69 -21.19 -5.19
N GLN A 80 -90.69 -20.49 -6.33
CA GLN A 80 -89.50 -19.85 -6.89
C GLN A 80 -88.97 -18.77 -5.95
N GLU A 81 -89.84 -17.95 -5.35
CA GLU A 81 -89.43 -16.95 -4.37
C GLU A 81 -88.83 -17.59 -3.11
N THR A 82 -89.48 -18.65 -2.60
CA THR A 82 -88.97 -19.40 -1.44
C THR A 82 -87.59 -20.02 -1.75
N PHE A 83 -87.41 -20.55 -2.95
CA PHE A 83 -86.12 -21.09 -3.40
C PHE A 83 -85.05 -20.00 -3.47
N ASN A 84 -85.37 -18.84 -4.05
CA ASN A 84 -84.44 -17.72 -4.16
C ASN A 84 -83.98 -17.21 -2.79
N ILE A 85 -84.91 -17.04 -1.85
CA ILE A 85 -84.60 -16.61 -0.47
C ILE A 85 -83.66 -17.62 0.19
N ARG A 86 -83.98 -18.91 0.14
CA ARG A 86 -83.15 -19.96 0.74
C ARG A 86 -81.76 -20.04 0.11
N LEU A 87 -81.67 -19.91 -1.21
CA LEU A 87 -80.41 -19.89 -1.93
C LEU A 87 -79.57 -18.69 -1.49
N GLN A 88 -80.17 -17.51 -1.39
CA GLN A 88 -79.48 -16.30 -0.97
C GLN A 88 -78.99 -16.40 0.48
N ASP A 89 -79.80 -16.93 1.39
CA ASP A 89 -79.41 -17.13 2.79
C ASP A 89 -78.30 -18.16 2.93
N HIS A 90 -78.37 -19.27 2.18
CA HIS A 90 -77.32 -20.28 2.17
C HIS A 90 -76.00 -19.72 1.64
N VAL A 91 -76.03 -18.98 0.52
CA VAL A 91 -74.84 -18.31 -0.04
C VAL A 91 -74.25 -17.30 0.95
N LYS A 92 -75.09 -16.52 1.64
CA LYS A 92 -74.63 -15.60 2.70
C LYS A 92 -73.96 -16.32 3.86
N ALA A 93 -74.54 -17.43 4.32
CA ALA A 93 -74.00 -18.24 5.41
C ALA A 93 -72.64 -18.86 5.05
N GLU A 94 -72.55 -19.52 3.89
CA GLU A 94 -71.32 -20.10 3.36
C GLU A 94 -70.22 -19.03 3.17
N THR A 95 -70.58 -17.87 2.61
CA THR A 95 -69.62 -16.77 2.44
C THR A 95 -69.08 -16.27 3.79
N LYS A 96 -69.93 -16.19 4.82
CA LYS A 96 -69.50 -15.79 6.16
C LYS A 96 -68.57 -16.82 6.78
N GLU A 97 -68.88 -18.11 6.62
CA GLU A 97 -68.06 -19.20 7.14
C GLU A 97 -66.69 -19.27 6.45
N ILE A 98 -66.65 -19.12 5.13
CA ILE A 98 -65.39 -19.08 4.36
C ILE A 98 -64.52 -17.91 4.81
N LYS A 99 -65.11 -16.71 5.00
CA LYS A 99 -64.37 -15.54 5.51
C LYS A 99 -63.78 -15.79 6.89
N LEU A 100 -64.52 -16.44 7.78
CA LEU A 100 -64.06 -16.77 9.13
C LEU A 100 -62.89 -17.78 9.09
N ARG A 101 -63.04 -18.86 8.30
CA ARG A 101 -61.96 -19.84 8.10
C ARG A 101 -60.70 -19.22 7.50
N LEU A 102 -60.86 -18.30 6.54
CA LEU A 102 -59.72 -17.58 5.94
C LEU A 102 -59.01 -16.69 6.97
N ALA A 103 -59.77 -15.95 7.79
CA ALA A 103 -59.22 -15.09 8.83
C ALA A 103 -58.41 -15.90 9.86
N GLU A 104 -58.99 -17.00 10.37
CA GLU A 104 -58.29 -17.90 11.30
C GLU A 104 -57.02 -18.50 10.69
N HIS A 105 -57.07 -18.90 9.41
CA HIS A 105 -55.90 -19.43 8.73
C HIS A 105 -54.80 -18.37 8.57
N MET A 106 -55.15 -17.14 8.20
CA MET A 106 -54.19 -16.04 8.09
C MET A 106 -53.59 -15.69 9.45
N GLU A 107 -54.38 -15.64 10.52
CA GLU A 107 -53.91 -15.36 11.86
C GLU A 107 -52.93 -16.44 12.35
N LYS A 108 -53.26 -17.72 12.15
CA LYS A 108 -52.36 -18.84 12.48
C LYS A 108 -51.04 -18.78 11.69
N GLN A 109 -51.11 -18.51 10.38
CA GLN A 109 -49.93 -18.36 9.53
C GLN A 109 -49.06 -17.18 9.98
N PHE A 110 -49.69 -16.03 10.27
CA PHE A 110 -48.99 -14.83 10.70
C PHE A 110 -48.32 -15.05 12.06
N ASN A 111 -49.06 -15.56 13.04
CA ASN A 111 -48.53 -15.84 14.39
C ASN A 111 -47.38 -16.86 14.34
N SER A 112 -47.51 -17.93 13.54
CA SER A 112 -46.44 -18.91 13.38
C SER A 112 -45.17 -18.31 12.77
N ARG A 113 -45.30 -17.51 11.71
CA ARG A 113 -44.16 -16.83 11.07
C ARG A 113 -43.54 -15.78 11.97
N PHE A 114 -44.37 -15.04 12.70
CA PHE A 114 -43.91 -14.04 13.66
C PHE A 114 -43.10 -14.68 14.79
N VAL A 115 -43.59 -15.79 15.36
CA VAL A 115 -42.85 -16.54 16.39
C VAL A 115 -41.52 -17.06 15.85
N ALA A 116 -41.50 -17.64 14.66
CA ALA A 116 -40.27 -18.12 14.02
C ALA A 116 -39.26 -16.97 13.80
N LEU A 117 -39.72 -15.84 13.26
CA LEU A 117 -38.89 -14.66 13.04
C LEU A 117 -38.30 -14.12 14.36
N VAL A 118 -39.12 -14.03 15.41
CA VAL A 118 -38.64 -13.58 16.73
C VAL A 118 -37.60 -14.54 17.30
N GLN A 119 -37.74 -15.85 17.08
CA GLN A 119 -36.74 -16.83 17.50
C GLN A 119 -35.44 -16.69 16.71
N GLU A 120 -35.51 -16.54 15.38
CA GLU A 120 -34.34 -16.32 14.52
C GLU A 120 -33.59 -15.05 14.91
N VAL A 121 -34.29 -13.94 15.16
CA VAL A 121 -33.66 -12.69 15.60
C VAL A 121 -32.97 -12.86 16.95
N ARG A 122 -33.62 -13.52 17.91
CA ARG A 122 -33.01 -13.79 19.23
C ARG A 122 -31.78 -14.67 19.11
N GLN A 123 -31.82 -15.68 18.22
CA GLN A 123 -30.68 -16.55 17.99
C GLN A 123 -29.53 -15.79 17.32
N ALA A 124 -29.82 -14.99 16.30
CA ALA A 124 -28.82 -14.16 15.64
C ALA A 124 -28.17 -13.16 16.61
N ASP A 125 -28.95 -12.56 17.51
CA ASP A 125 -28.44 -11.65 18.54
C ASP A 125 -27.57 -12.39 19.58
N ALA A 126 -27.99 -13.59 20.01
CA ALA A 126 -27.22 -14.44 20.90
C ALA A 126 -25.90 -14.94 20.27
N GLU A 127 -25.87 -15.16 18.95
CA GLU A 127 -24.65 -15.53 18.21
C GLU A 127 -23.74 -14.32 17.92
N ALA A 128 -24.33 -13.14 17.68
CA ALA A 128 -23.59 -11.91 17.42
C ALA A 128 -22.95 -11.34 18.69
N SER A 129 -23.60 -11.48 19.85
CA SER A 129 -23.14 -10.91 21.12
C SER A 129 -21.72 -11.38 21.51
N PRO A 130 -21.39 -12.69 21.55
CA PRO A 130 -20.03 -13.16 21.84
C PRO A 130 -19.00 -12.66 20.83
N CYS A 131 -19.36 -12.58 19.55
CA CYS A 131 -18.45 -12.08 18.51
C CYS A 131 -18.15 -10.59 18.67
N GLN A 132 -19.14 -9.81 19.11
CA GLN A 132 -18.96 -8.39 19.44
C GLN A 132 -18.08 -8.23 20.68
N THR A 133 -18.33 -8.99 21.75
CA THR A 133 -17.51 -8.95 22.97
C THR A 133 -16.05 -9.34 22.69
N GLU A 134 -15.82 -10.39 21.89
CA GLU A 134 -14.46 -10.78 21.50
C GLU A 134 -13.78 -9.72 20.64
N ARG A 135 -14.53 -9.06 19.74
CA ARG A 135 -14.01 -7.95 18.94
C ARG A 135 -13.62 -6.76 19.82
N GLU A 136 -14.45 -6.41 20.81
CA GLU A 136 -14.19 -5.33 21.76
C GLU A 136 -12.94 -5.63 22.59
N LYS A 137 -12.84 -6.84 23.17
CA LYS A 137 -11.64 -7.28 23.88
C LYS A 137 -10.36 -7.19 23.04
N ARG A 138 -10.44 -7.58 21.76
CA ARG A 138 -9.29 -7.47 20.83
C ARG A 138 -8.93 -6.01 20.50
N LEU A 139 -9.89 -5.09 20.55
CA LEU A 139 -9.62 -3.65 20.40
C LEU A 139 -8.94 -3.11 21.66
N ASP A 140 -9.44 -3.45 22.85
CA ASP A 140 -8.82 -3.05 24.13
C ASP A 140 -7.37 -3.54 24.23
N GLU A 141 -7.10 -4.79 23.85
CA GLU A 141 -5.74 -5.35 23.82
C GLU A 141 -4.82 -4.65 22.81
N LYS A 142 -5.36 -4.08 21.72
CA LYS A 142 -4.59 -3.30 20.75
C LYS A 142 -4.34 -1.89 21.28
N GLU A 143 -5.35 -1.27 21.89
CA GLU A 143 -5.23 0.05 22.50
C GLU A 143 -4.18 0.04 23.62
N GLN A 144 -4.20 -0.97 24.48
CA GLN A 144 -3.18 -1.14 25.52
C GLN A 144 -1.76 -1.29 24.94
N ARG A 145 -1.61 -2.02 23.83
CA ARG A 145 -0.32 -2.15 23.13
C ARG A 145 0.16 -0.83 22.52
N LEU A 146 -0.76 -0.01 22.01
CA LEU A 146 -0.44 1.32 21.50
C LEU A 146 0.01 2.24 22.63
N CYS A 147 -0.70 2.27 23.77
CA CYS A 147 -0.29 3.06 24.93
C CYS A 147 1.11 2.68 25.44
N GLU A 148 1.42 1.38 25.51
CA GLU A 148 2.76 0.90 25.91
C GLU A 148 3.85 1.29 24.89
N MET A 149 3.52 1.31 23.60
CA MET A 149 4.44 1.76 22.56
C MET A 149 4.66 3.27 22.62
N GLU A 150 3.61 4.06 22.82
CA GLU A 150 3.70 5.52 23.01
C GLU A 150 4.57 5.87 24.20
N LYS A 151 4.37 5.21 25.35
CA LYS A 151 5.20 5.40 26.53
C LYS A 151 6.69 5.16 26.25
N ARG A 152 7.02 4.04 25.59
CA ARG A 152 8.41 3.72 25.21
C ARG A 152 9.00 4.72 24.21
N LEU A 153 8.18 5.27 23.33
CA LEU A 153 8.62 6.33 22.41
C LEU A 153 8.92 7.62 23.16
N THR A 154 8.09 8.00 24.13
CA THR A 154 8.34 9.17 24.99
C THR A 154 9.62 9.01 25.79
N GLU A 155 9.82 7.85 26.43
CA GLU A 155 11.05 7.55 27.19
C GLU A 155 12.30 7.60 26.31
N ARG A 156 12.24 7.05 25.09
CA ARG A 156 13.34 7.14 24.12
C ARG A 156 13.60 8.57 23.67
N GLN A 157 12.55 9.35 23.47
CA GLN A 157 12.68 10.76 23.10
C GLN A 157 13.40 11.54 24.20
N GLU A 158 13.08 11.31 25.47
CA GLU A 158 13.76 11.92 26.61
C GLU A 158 15.24 11.50 26.70
N GLN A 159 15.55 10.22 26.44
CA GLN A 159 16.94 9.75 26.40
C GLN A 159 17.73 10.40 25.26
N LEU A 160 17.10 10.57 24.09
CA LEU A 160 17.73 11.21 22.93
C LEU A 160 18.01 12.69 23.20
N THR A 161 17.09 13.41 23.82
CA THR A 161 17.31 14.83 24.17
C THR A 161 18.44 14.98 25.18
N LEU A 162 18.51 14.12 26.20
CA LEU A 162 19.63 14.09 27.16
C LEU A 162 20.97 13.76 26.49
N ARG A 163 20.98 12.84 25.53
CA ARG A 163 22.20 12.52 24.78
C ARG A 163 22.64 13.65 23.87
N GLU A 164 21.69 14.34 23.24
CA GLU A 164 21.95 15.49 22.38
C GLU A 164 22.57 16.65 23.19
N THR A 165 22.04 16.95 24.38
CA THR A 165 22.61 17.99 25.24
C THR A 165 24.04 17.63 25.67
N SER A 166 24.29 16.40 26.10
CA SER A 166 25.63 15.93 26.49
C SER A 166 26.63 16.01 25.32
N LEU A 167 26.23 15.60 24.11
CA LEU A 167 27.06 15.71 22.92
C LEU A 167 27.35 17.17 22.56
N ARG A 168 26.37 18.06 22.74
CA ARG A 168 26.55 19.50 22.53
C ARG A 168 27.56 20.09 23.52
N GLU A 169 27.49 19.70 24.79
CA GLU A 169 28.46 20.12 25.82
C GLU A 169 29.87 19.62 25.50
N THR A 170 30.02 18.33 25.15
CA THR A 170 31.31 17.75 24.75
C THR A 170 31.88 18.46 23.53
N ARG A 171 31.03 18.79 22.55
CA ARG A 171 31.44 19.57 21.37
C ARG A 171 31.95 20.97 21.74
N ILE A 172 31.29 21.65 22.68
CA ILE A 172 31.73 22.96 23.18
C ILE A 172 33.09 22.82 23.88
N GLU A 173 33.27 21.78 24.70
CA GLU A 173 34.54 21.52 25.40
C GLU A 173 35.69 21.24 24.42
N VAL A 174 35.48 20.35 23.44
CA VAL A 174 36.47 20.05 22.40
C VAL A 174 36.86 21.32 21.64
N ASN A 175 35.89 22.15 21.26
CA ASN A 175 36.15 23.43 20.61
C ASN A 175 36.93 24.41 21.51
N SER A 176 36.74 24.38 22.83
CA SER A 176 37.56 25.17 23.77
C SER A 176 39.01 24.69 23.78
N ARG A 177 39.21 23.37 24.00
CA ARG A 177 40.55 22.77 24.02
C ARG A 177 41.30 22.95 22.71
N MET A 178 40.61 22.86 21.57
CA MET A 178 41.21 23.13 20.26
C MET A 178 41.71 24.58 20.15
N ARG A 179 40.96 25.56 20.67
CA ARG A 179 41.40 26.97 20.69
C ARG A 179 42.59 27.18 21.63
N GLU A 180 42.58 26.57 22.81
CA GLU A 180 43.70 26.61 23.76
C GLU A 180 44.98 26.01 23.15
N LEU A 181 44.87 24.84 22.51
CA LEU A 181 46.01 24.22 21.82
C LEU A 181 46.52 25.07 20.66
N ALA A 182 45.64 25.70 19.89
CA ALA A 182 46.03 26.61 18.82
C ALA A 182 46.78 27.84 19.37
N ALA A 183 46.32 28.43 20.47
CA ALA A 183 46.98 29.54 21.14
C ALA A 183 48.35 29.14 21.71
N ALA A 184 48.43 28.01 22.40
CA ALA A 184 49.69 27.49 22.94
C ALA A 184 50.72 27.19 21.84
N ARG A 185 50.27 26.65 20.70
CA ARG A 185 51.13 26.45 19.52
C ARG A 185 51.61 27.78 18.95
N GLY A 186 50.75 28.80 18.87
CA GLY A 186 51.13 30.15 18.46
C GLY A 186 52.24 30.71 19.34
N HIS A 187 52.04 30.72 20.65
CA HIS A 187 53.05 31.20 21.61
C HIS A 187 54.37 30.41 21.57
N SER A 188 54.30 29.09 21.42
CA SER A 188 55.52 28.27 21.27
C SER A 188 56.27 28.59 19.97
N SER A 189 55.56 28.90 18.88
CA SER A 189 56.18 29.29 17.61
C SER A 189 56.85 30.65 17.73
N GLU A 190 56.15 31.64 18.29
CA GLU A 190 56.66 32.99 18.56
C GLU A 190 57.94 32.92 19.42
N HIS A 191 57.93 32.14 20.51
CA HIS A 191 59.09 32.00 21.39
C HIS A 191 60.30 31.35 20.69
N VAL A 192 60.06 30.36 19.81
CA VAL A 192 61.15 29.72 19.05
C VAL A 192 61.72 30.69 18.02
N GLU A 193 60.88 31.48 17.34
CA GLU A 193 61.33 32.53 16.42
C GLU A 193 62.19 33.57 17.15
N GLU A 194 61.74 34.11 18.28
CA GLU A 194 62.51 35.05 19.10
C GLU A 194 63.87 34.47 19.54
N MET A 195 63.89 33.19 19.96
CA MET A 195 65.13 32.51 20.37
C MET A 195 66.09 32.35 19.18
N LEU A 196 65.59 31.98 18.00
CA LEU A 196 66.38 31.80 16.80
C LEU A 196 66.94 33.13 16.31
N ASP A 197 66.14 34.20 16.30
CA ASP A 197 66.57 35.54 15.93
C ASP A 197 67.67 36.06 16.87
N GLY A 198 67.48 35.89 18.20
CA GLY A 198 68.50 36.27 19.19
C GLY A 198 69.81 35.49 19.02
N ARG A 199 69.74 34.18 18.73
CA ARG A 199 70.92 33.36 18.43
C ARG A 199 71.59 33.79 17.14
N PHE A 200 70.82 34.05 16.09
CA PHE A 200 71.34 34.49 14.81
C PHE A 200 72.07 35.83 14.93
N LEU A 201 71.50 36.78 15.68
CA LEU A 201 72.13 38.06 15.96
C LEU A 201 73.48 37.90 16.70
N THR A 202 73.52 37.00 17.68
CA THR A 202 74.74 36.66 18.44
C THR A 202 75.79 35.99 17.54
N MET A 203 75.37 35.07 16.66
CA MET A 203 76.26 34.46 15.67
C MET A 203 76.81 35.50 14.69
N GLN A 204 75.99 36.46 14.27
CA GLN A 204 76.42 37.52 13.38
C GLN A 204 77.45 38.45 14.05
N THR A 205 77.29 38.76 15.33
CA THR A 205 78.26 39.56 16.10
C THR A 205 79.58 38.81 16.28
N THR A 206 79.54 37.56 16.71
CA THR A 206 80.75 36.73 16.87
C THR A 206 81.49 36.51 15.55
N LEU A 207 80.78 36.29 14.43
CA LEU A 207 81.39 36.22 13.10
C LEU A 207 82.07 37.54 12.71
N LYS A 208 81.47 38.68 13.06
CA LYS A 208 82.07 40.01 12.83
C LYS A 208 83.34 40.20 13.65
N GLU A 209 83.35 39.76 14.90
CA GLU A 209 84.53 39.77 15.77
C GLU A 209 85.63 38.86 15.24
N ILE A 210 85.30 37.62 14.85
CA ILE A 210 86.24 36.66 14.24
C ILE A 210 86.82 37.24 12.94
N SER A 211 86.01 37.88 12.10
CA SER A 211 86.48 38.57 10.90
C SER A 211 87.47 39.68 11.25
N GLY A 212 87.19 40.49 12.28
CA GLY A 212 88.12 41.50 12.79
C GLY A 212 89.43 40.90 13.30
N ILE A 213 89.37 39.78 14.03
CA ILE A 213 90.55 39.02 14.47
C ILE A 213 91.33 38.48 13.27
N GLY A 214 90.64 37.93 12.27
CA GLY A 214 91.25 37.42 11.04
C GLY A 214 92.03 38.49 10.28
N VAL A 215 91.49 39.70 10.16
CA VAL A 215 92.22 40.85 9.58
C VAL A 215 93.46 41.20 10.40
N SER A 216 93.38 41.13 11.72
CA SER A 216 94.50 41.38 12.63
C SER A 216 95.61 40.34 12.50
N ILE A 217 95.23 39.05 12.46
CA ILE A 217 96.15 37.92 12.24
C ILE A 217 96.79 38.06 10.85
N GLN A 218 96.03 38.37 9.81
CA GLN A 218 96.58 38.57 8.47
C GLN A 218 97.64 39.67 8.46
N ARG A 219 97.42 40.75 9.21
CA ARG A 219 98.40 41.83 9.37
C ARG A 219 99.68 41.34 10.07
N GLN A 220 99.54 40.54 11.13
CA GLN A 220 100.68 39.94 11.83
C GLN A 220 101.45 38.95 10.94
N VAL A 221 100.75 38.13 10.16
CA VAL A 221 101.38 37.20 9.19
C VAL A 221 102.17 37.98 8.15
N ASN A 222 101.62 39.07 7.60
CA ASN A 222 102.34 39.90 6.64
C ASN A 222 103.63 40.50 7.25
N ILE A 223 103.55 41.05 8.47
CA ILE A 223 104.73 41.57 9.19
C ILE A 223 105.75 40.46 9.45
N THR A 224 105.28 39.28 9.87
CA THR A 224 106.16 38.14 10.16
C THR A 224 106.81 37.61 8.88
N SER A 225 106.08 37.63 7.75
CA SER A 225 106.61 37.26 6.44
C SER A 225 107.67 38.25 5.97
N GLU A 226 107.48 39.55 6.18
CA GLU A 226 108.52 40.57 5.92
C GLU A 226 109.77 40.33 6.79
N VAL A 227 109.60 39.99 8.07
CA VAL A 227 110.71 39.65 8.98
C VAL A 227 111.41 38.35 8.57
N VAL A 228 110.67 37.33 8.15
CA VAL A 228 111.24 36.06 7.66
C VAL A 228 111.97 36.28 6.35
N GLU A 229 111.47 37.10 5.44
CA GLU A 229 112.20 37.49 4.22
C GLU A 229 113.46 38.29 4.54
N GLN A 230 113.42 39.18 5.54
CA GLN A 230 114.59 39.92 6.02
C GLN A 230 115.64 38.98 6.64
N ILE A 231 115.21 38.03 7.48
CA ILE A 231 116.08 37.02 8.10
C ILE A 231 116.64 36.07 7.03
N SER A 232 115.86 35.69 6.02
CA SER A 232 116.33 34.85 4.89
C SER A 232 117.34 35.61 4.01
N SER A 233 117.15 36.92 3.82
CA SER A 233 118.09 37.84 3.16
C SER A 233 119.40 38.03 3.96
N ASP A 234 119.34 37.99 5.29
CA ASP A 234 120.53 38.11 6.15
C ASP A 234 121.24 36.76 6.37
N LEU A 235 120.51 35.64 6.39
CA LEU A 235 121.08 34.28 6.44
C LEU A 235 121.77 33.91 5.12
N SER A 236 121.26 34.36 3.98
CA SER A 236 121.92 34.17 2.67
C SER A 236 123.24 34.95 2.53
N LYS A 237 123.51 35.95 3.38
CA LYS A 237 124.81 36.63 3.48
C LYS A 237 125.83 35.92 4.36
N LEU A 238 125.44 34.89 5.13
CA LEU A 238 126.26 34.28 6.19
C LEU A 238 126.73 32.83 5.94
N GLY A 239 126.50 32.27 4.75
CA GLY A 239 127.21 31.08 4.25
C GLY A 239 127.25 29.86 5.20
N GLY A 240 126.18 29.08 5.26
CA GLY A 240 126.18 27.75 5.91
C GLY A 240 124.81 27.04 5.90
N PRO A 241 124.74 25.70 5.97
CA PRO A 241 123.75 24.90 5.23
C PRO A 241 122.59 24.26 6.04
N THR A 242 121.56 23.81 5.28
CA THR A 242 120.57 22.71 5.54
C THR A 242 119.47 22.93 6.62
N PRO A 243 118.41 22.08 6.77
CA PRO A 243 117.61 21.17 5.92
C PRO A 243 116.06 21.30 6.24
N PRO A 244 115.23 20.23 6.36
CA PRO A 244 114.39 19.56 5.35
C PRO A 244 112.86 19.75 5.56
N SER A 245 112.07 19.54 4.50
CA SER A 245 110.61 19.43 4.55
C SER A 245 110.18 17.98 4.80
N THR A 246 109.46 17.73 5.89
CA THR A 246 108.86 16.41 6.19
C THR A 246 107.34 16.48 6.31
N THR A 247 106.73 15.62 5.50
CA THR A 247 105.58 14.74 5.80
C THR A 247 104.16 15.31 5.89
N GLU A 248 103.43 14.98 4.81
CA GLU A 248 102.10 14.37 4.81
C GLU A 248 101.72 13.62 6.10
N ALA A 249 100.56 13.96 6.67
CA ALA A 249 99.71 13.04 7.42
C ALA A 249 98.28 13.60 7.53
N GLY A 250 97.29 12.81 7.10
CA GLY A 250 95.91 12.92 7.60
C GLY A 250 94.87 13.60 6.71
N LYS A 251 94.35 12.90 5.68
CA LYS A 251 93.01 13.19 5.15
C LYS A 251 91.95 12.51 6.05
N PRO A 252 91.02 13.23 6.68
CA PRO A 252 90.09 12.66 7.66
C PRO A 252 88.84 12.00 7.05
N ARG A 253 88.29 11.01 7.76
CA ARG A 253 87.19 10.07 7.43
C ARG A 253 85.79 10.66 7.12
N TRP A 254 85.61 11.98 6.97
CA TRP A 254 84.29 12.57 6.71
C TRP A 254 83.86 12.50 5.23
N LEU A 255 84.78 12.21 4.30
CA LEU A 255 84.46 12.07 2.88
C LEU A 255 83.68 10.78 2.52
N TYR A 256 83.67 9.76 3.39
CA TYR A 256 82.88 8.54 3.18
C TYR A 256 81.39 8.67 3.57
N LYS A 257 81.01 9.75 4.26
CA LYS A 257 79.62 9.98 4.71
C LYS A 257 78.77 10.82 3.74
N TYR A 258 79.39 11.43 2.73
CA TYR A 258 78.74 12.33 1.77
C TYR A 258 78.26 11.65 0.49
N GLN A 259 78.65 10.39 0.24
CA GLN A 259 78.20 9.61 -0.94
C GLN A 259 76.96 8.75 -0.68
N SER A 260 76.58 8.51 0.58
CA SER A 260 75.37 7.75 0.95
C SER A 260 74.08 8.57 0.95
N LEU A 261 74.17 9.90 0.76
CA LEU A 261 73.02 10.81 0.71
C LEU A 261 72.53 11.12 -0.71
N ARG A 262 73.26 10.73 -1.77
CA ARG A 262 72.83 10.90 -3.17
C ARG A 262 72.13 9.69 -3.80
N PHE A 263 72.03 8.57 -3.08
CA PHE A 263 71.29 7.37 -3.54
C PHE A 263 69.77 7.50 -3.30
N TRP A 264 69.35 8.41 -2.43
CA TRP A 264 67.95 8.57 -2.06
C TRP A 264 67.16 9.46 -3.01
N ASP A 265 67.77 10.45 -3.68
CA ASP A 265 67.03 11.36 -4.58
C ASP A 265 66.47 10.65 -5.83
N SER A 266 67.26 9.81 -6.52
CA SER A 266 66.77 9.16 -7.75
C SER A 266 65.78 8.02 -7.50
N THR A 267 65.86 7.39 -6.33
CA THR A 267 64.97 6.29 -5.94
C THR A 267 63.64 6.83 -5.43
N ILE A 268 63.65 7.96 -4.72
CA ILE A 268 62.45 8.67 -4.27
C ILE A 268 61.71 9.28 -5.47
N ASP A 269 62.39 9.89 -6.44
CA ASP A 269 61.74 10.45 -7.62
C ASP A 269 61.11 9.36 -8.53
N GLY A 270 61.73 8.18 -8.63
CA GLY A 270 61.16 7.02 -9.32
C GLY A 270 59.96 6.39 -8.58
N LEU A 271 60.01 6.36 -7.24
CA LEU A 271 58.91 5.92 -6.37
C LEU A 271 57.76 6.92 -6.35
N LEU A 272 58.02 8.23 -6.39
CA LEU A 272 57.02 9.29 -6.41
C LEU A 272 56.25 9.34 -7.74
N ASN A 273 56.91 9.07 -8.87
CA ASN A 273 56.22 8.88 -10.16
C ASN A 273 55.33 7.63 -10.18
N SER A 274 55.69 6.58 -9.42
CA SER A 274 54.88 5.37 -9.25
C SER A 274 53.75 5.56 -8.22
N LEU A 275 53.95 6.46 -7.24
CA LEU A 275 52.94 6.89 -6.26
C LEU A 275 51.95 7.92 -6.81
N GLY A 276 52.22 8.55 -7.95
CA GLY A 276 51.24 9.37 -8.66
C GLY A 276 49.99 8.59 -9.12
N LEU A 277 50.09 7.25 -9.19
CA LEU A 277 48.97 6.31 -9.38
C LEU A 277 48.20 6.02 -8.08
N LEU A 278 48.80 6.27 -6.91
CA LEU A 278 48.22 6.05 -5.60
C LEU A 278 47.89 7.39 -4.96
N ASN A 279 46.89 8.08 -5.50
CA ASN A 279 46.29 9.20 -4.80
C ASN A 279 45.66 8.69 -3.51
N VAL A 280 46.32 8.88 -2.37
CA VAL A 280 45.79 8.54 -1.05
C VAL A 280 44.81 9.64 -0.66
N VAL A 281 43.51 9.37 -0.79
CA VAL A 281 42.44 10.39 -0.66
C VAL A 281 42.02 10.59 0.81
N GLY A 282 42.58 9.84 1.74
CA GLY A 282 42.38 10.08 3.17
C GLY A 282 42.77 8.90 4.02
N VAL A 283 43.20 9.22 5.25
CA VAL A 283 43.56 8.24 6.27
C VAL A 283 42.76 8.59 7.52
N GLU A 284 41.69 7.84 7.74
CA GLU A 284 40.80 8.08 8.87
C GLU A 284 41.28 7.27 10.08
N ASN A 285 41.32 7.92 11.25
CA ASN A 285 41.58 7.29 12.55
C ASN A 285 42.96 6.57 12.64
N MET A 286 44.00 7.10 12.00
CA MET A 286 45.39 6.62 12.16
C MET A 286 46.28 7.68 12.79
N GLU A 287 47.17 7.25 13.68
CA GLU A 287 48.21 8.12 14.22
C GLU A 287 49.36 8.33 13.22
N PRO A 288 50.15 9.43 13.31
CA PRO A 288 51.25 9.70 12.37
C PRO A 288 52.30 8.58 12.27
N LYS A 289 52.55 7.84 13.35
CA LYS A 289 53.47 6.69 13.35
C LYS A 289 52.89 5.50 12.56
N GLU A 290 51.58 5.33 12.62
CA GLU A 290 50.86 4.27 11.92
C GLU A 290 50.71 4.59 10.44
N LEU A 291 50.45 5.87 10.10
CA LEU A 291 50.50 6.36 8.74
C LEU A 291 51.87 6.13 8.12
N ARG A 292 52.95 6.43 8.86
CA ARG A 292 54.31 6.16 8.41
C ARG A 292 54.55 4.67 8.16
N GLN A 293 54.08 3.80 9.05
CA GLN A 293 54.23 2.36 8.88
C GLN A 293 53.41 1.84 7.69
N LEU A 294 52.16 2.28 7.53
CA LEU A 294 51.32 1.95 6.38
C LEU A 294 51.97 2.38 5.06
N LEU A 295 52.55 3.58 5.00
CA LEU A 295 53.25 4.04 3.82
C LEU A 295 54.47 3.14 3.53
N LEU A 296 55.24 2.75 4.54
CA LEU A 296 56.36 1.83 4.37
C LEU A 296 55.91 0.43 3.91
N ASP A 297 54.84 -0.10 4.49
CA ASP A 297 54.28 -1.43 4.14
C ASP A 297 53.64 -1.44 2.74
N THR A 298 53.03 -0.32 2.32
CA THR A 298 52.46 -0.16 0.97
C THR A 298 53.53 -0.01 -0.10
N LEU A 299 54.70 0.51 0.29
CA LEU A 299 55.87 0.66 -0.57
C LEU A 299 56.67 -0.65 -0.74
N GLU A 300 56.31 -1.73 -0.04
CA GLU A 300 56.85 -3.05 -0.37
C GLU A 300 56.43 -3.47 -1.79
N PRO A 301 57.35 -3.99 -2.62
CA PRO A 301 57.08 -4.24 -4.05
C PRO A 301 55.85 -5.11 -4.34
N THR A 302 55.59 -6.11 -3.49
CA THR A 302 54.42 -6.98 -3.60
C THR A 302 53.12 -6.26 -3.25
N SER A 303 53.14 -5.40 -2.22
CA SER A 303 51.98 -4.61 -1.79
C SER A 303 51.64 -3.52 -2.81
N LEU A 304 52.66 -2.89 -3.39
CA LEU A 304 52.52 -1.87 -4.44
C LEU A 304 51.84 -2.44 -5.70
N GLN A 305 52.24 -3.64 -6.15
CA GLN A 305 51.61 -4.30 -7.31
C GLN A 305 50.12 -4.56 -7.09
N HIS A 306 49.73 -5.02 -5.90
CA HIS A 306 48.31 -5.24 -5.61
C HIS A 306 47.53 -3.92 -5.49
N ALA A 307 48.14 -2.88 -4.92
CA ALA A 307 47.53 -1.55 -4.84
C ALA A 307 47.30 -0.94 -6.23
N ILE A 308 48.23 -1.13 -7.17
CA ILE A 308 48.08 -0.72 -8.57
C ILE A 308 46.94 -1.50 -9.26
N LEU A 309 46.87 -2.82 -9.07
CA LEU A 309 45.76 -3.63 -9.61
C LEU A 309 44.40 -3.17 -9.09
N LEU A 310 44.30 -2.78 -7.82
CA LEU A 310 43.06 -2.26 -7.23
C LEU A 310 42.65 -0.89 -7.79
N VAL A 311 43.61 -0.04 -8.16
CA VAL A 311 43.31 1.26 -8.81
C VAL A 311 42.81 1.07 -10.23
N VAL A 312 43.36 0.10 -10.96
CA VAL A 312 43.04 -0.14 -12.38
C VAL A 312 41.73 -0.94 -12.53
N ASP A 313 41.65 -2.11 -11.89
CA ASP A 313 40.58 -3.10 -12.12
C ASP A 313 39.77 -3.43 -10.84
N GLY A 314 40.04 -2.75 -9.72
CA GLY A 314 39.34 -3.01 -8.46
C GLY A 314 37.90 -2.49 -8.45
N PRO A 315 36.97 -3.16 -7.75
CA PRO A 315 35.59 -2.72 -7.57
C PRO A 315 35.52 -1.34 -6.91
N ALA A 316 34.68 -0.45 -7.48
CA ALA A 316 34.51 0.90 -6.99
C ALA A 316 33.69 0.91 -5.69
N GLU A 317 34.10 1.76 -4.75
CA GLU A 317 33.31 2.13 -3.57
C GLU A 317 33.08 1.06 -2.47
N VAL A 318 33.73 -0.09 -2.53
CA VAL A 318 33.67 -1.14 -1.49
C VAL A 318 34.98 -1.17 -0.69
N TRP A 319 34.92 -1.63 0.58
CA TRP A 319 36.09 -1.73 1.47
C TRP A 319 36.70 -3.14 1.45
N PHE A 320 38.03 -3.23 1.39
CA PHE A 320 38.79 -4.48 1.31
C PHE A 320 39.89 -4.55 2.37
N CYS A 321 40.22 -5.75 2.84
CA CYS A 321 41.24 -5.96 3.87
C CYS A 321 42.66 -6.03 3.28
N PHE A 322 43.53 -5.07 3.61
CA PHE A 322 44.89 -4.92 3.05
C PHE A 322 45.84 -6.10 3.33
N PRO A 323 45.89 -6.72 4.54
CA PRO A 323 46.70 -7.92 4.77
C PRO A 323 46.15 -9.18 4.06
N GLY A 324 44.91 -9.13 3.58
CA GLY A 324 44.16 -10.26 3.07
C GLY A 324 43.71 -10.04 1.64
N ILE A 325 44.63 -9.68 0.74
CA ILE A 325 44.39 -9.72 -0.72
C ILE A 325 44.39 -11.19 -1.17
N ARG A 326 43.49 -12.00 -0.58
CA ARG A 326 43.16 -13.33 -1.06
C ARG A 326 41.88 -13.20 -1.88
N HIS A 327 42.09 -13.23 -3.19
CA HIS A 327 41.13 -13.77 -4.16
C HIS A 327 39.80 -13.01 -4.34
N GLY A 328 39.83 -11.67 -4.31
CA GLY A 328 38.71 -10.88 -4.82
C GLY A 328 37.38 -11.08 -4.09
N GLU A 329 37.40 -11.48 -2.82
CA GLU A 329 36.19 -11.56 -2.01
C GLU A 329 35.72 -10.15 -1.64
N GLU A 330 34.64 -9.71 -2.28
CA GLU A 330 33.87 -8.53 -1.91
C GLU A 330 33.20 -8.77 -0.56
N PHE A 331 33.39 -7.87 0.40
CA PHE A 331 32.59 -7.86 1.62
C PHE A 331 32.18 -6.43 1.97
N GLU A 332 30.89 -6.23 2.23
CA GLU A 332 30.42 -5.01 2.86
C GLU A 332 30.78 -5.08 4.35
N ALA A 333 31.61 -4.15 4.80
CA ALA A 333 31.98 -4.05 6.20
C ALA A 333 30.76 -3.56 7.02
N GLU A 334 29.89 -4.47 7.46
CA GLU A 334 28.88 -4.16 8.46
C GLU A 334 29.58 -3.59 9.70
N ASN A 335 29.21 -2.36 10.07
CA ASN A 335 29.79 -1.62 11.21
C ASN A 335 31.30 -1.33 11.14
N GLY A 336 31.90 -1.34 9.93
CA GLY A 336 33.30 -0.92 9.75
C GLY A 336 34.32 -1.90 10.32
N GLN A 337 33.96 -3.17 10.48
CA GLN A 337 34.87 -4.24 10.92
C GLN A 337 35.24 -5.15 9.76
N CYS A 338 36.45 -5.73 9.82
CA CYS A 338 36.83 -6.81 8.92
C CYS A 338 36.41 -8.15 9.52
N PRO A 339 35.70 -9.01 8.78
CA PRO A 339 35.28 -10.32 9.27
C PRO A 339 36.45 -11.30 9.46
N TYR A 340 37.60 -11.02 8.86
CA TYR A 340 38.72 -11.97 8.79
C TYR A 340 39.90 -11.62 9.71
N HIS A 341 40.17 -10.33 9.94
CA HIS A 341 41.37 -9.89 10.65
C HIS A 341 41.05 -8.85 11.73
N LYS A 342 41.51 -9.10 12.97
CA LYS A 342 41.25 -8.25 14.14
C LYS A 342 42.00 -6.91 14.16
N ASN A 343 43.02 -6.75 13.31
CA ASN A 343 43.84 -5.54 13.23
C ASN A 343 44.33 -5.33 11.79
N CYS A 344 43.39 -5.14 10.88
CA CYS A 344 43.69 -4.87 9.48
C CYS A 344 43.36 -3.44 9.08
N ILE A 345 43.95 -3.05 7.96
CA ILE A 345 43.67 -1.79 7.27
C ILE A 345 42.66 -2.09 6.17
N LEU A 346 41.54 -1.38 6.18
CA LEU A 346 40.56 -1.41 5.10
C LEU A 346 40.96 -0.40 4.03
N VAL A 347 40.84 -0.79 2.76
CA VAL A 347 41.15 0.04 1.59
C VAL A 347 39.93 0.11 0.70
N LYS A 348 39.60 1.31 0.21
CA LYS A 348 38.49 1.54 -0.72
C LYS A 348 38.97 2.36 -1.90
N ARG A 349 38.64 1.92 -3.12
CA ARG A 349 38.80 2.73 -4.32
C ARG A 349 37.77 3.86 -4.32
N VAL A 350 38.24 5.08 -4.49
CA VAL A 350 37.42 6.29 -4.55
C VAL A 350 37.73 7.08 -5.80
N GLU A 351 36.68 7.60 -6.41
CA GLU A 351 36.79 8.52 -7.53
C GLU A 351 36.63 9.94 -7.00
N PHE A 352 37.46 10.86 -7.46
CA PHE A 352 37.41 12.26 -7.08
C PHE A 352 37.85 13.14 -8.24
N HIS A 353 37.42 14.40 -8.26
CA HIS A 353 37.90 15.36 -9.23
C HIS A 353 39.10 16.10 -8.66
N ASP A 354 40.17 16.21 -9.45
CA ASP A 354 41.29 17.07 -9.09
C ASP A 354 40.94 18.56 -9.25
N GLU A 355 41.87 19.44 -8.88
CA GLU A 355 41.69 20.90 -8.94
C GLU A 355 41.43 21.42 -10.37
N THR A 356 41.70 20.60 -11.40
CA THR A 356 41.43 20.91 -12.81
C THR A 356 40.09 20.36 -13.30
N GLY A 357 39.32 19.70 -12.44
CA GLY A 357 38.04 19.06 -12.77
C GLY A 357 38.19 17.71 -13.48
N THR A 358 39.40 17.15 -13.55
CA THR A 358 39.64 15.85 -14.18
C THR A 358 39.32 14.74 -13.18
N LEU A 359 38.55 13.73 -13.60
CA LEU A 359 38.28 12.55 -12.77
C LEU A 359 39.58 11.77 -12.54
N LYS A 360 39.91 11.54 -11.28
CA LYS A 360 41.04 10.75 -10.81
C LYS A 360 40.53 9.63 -9.91
N ILE A 361 41.26 8.53 -9.91
CA ILE A 361 41.02 7.40 -9.02
C ILE A 361 42.09 7.42 -7.93
N GLY A 362 41.67 7.17 -6.70
CA GLY A 362 42.54 7.09 -5.54
C GLY A 362 42.13 5.97 -4.60
N LEU A 363 42.96 5.73 -3.60
CA LEU A 363 42.69 4.77 -2.53
C LEU A 363 42.48 5.51 -1.21
N LYS A 364 41.45 5.11 -0.46
CA LYS A 364 41.17 5.58 0.89
C LYS A 364 41.47 4.47 1.87
N PHE A 365 42.16 4.78 2.96
CA PHE A 365 42.57 3.81 3.97
C PHE A 365 41.88 4.10 5.31
N ARG A 366 41.46 3.04 6.00
CA ARG A 366 40.84 3.12 7.34
C ARG A 366 41.37 1.99 8.22
N LYS A 367 41.78 2.31 9.45
CA LYS A 367 42.14 1.30 10.44
C LYS A 367 40.91 0.84 11.22
N VAL A 368 40.72 -0.48 11.31
CA VAL A 368 39.69 -1.07 12.19
C VAL A 368 40.28 -1.20 13.58
N HIS A 369 39.66 -0.57 14.56
CA HIS A 369 40.01 -0.78 15.97
C HIS A 369 39.18 -1.95 16.51
N PRO A 370 39.78 -2.89 17.26
CA PRO A 370 39.00 -3.90 17.96
C PRO A 370 38.07 -3.22 18.97
N VAL A 371 36.79 -3.56 18.92
CA VAL A 371 35.83 -3.15 19.95
C VAL A 371 36.22 -3.88 21.24
N VAL A 372 36.48 -3.12 22.30
CA VAL A 372 36.66 -3.63 23.66
C VAL A 372 35.31 -4.04 24.23
#